data_AF-A0AAV1L1T3-F1
#
_entry.id   AF-A0AAV1L1T3-F1
#
_cell.length_a   1.000
_cell.length_b   1.000
_cell.length_c   1.000
_cell.angle_alpha   90.00
_cell.angle_beta   90.00
_cell.angle_gamma   90.00
#
_symmetry.space_group_name_H-M   'P 1'
#
loop_
_entity.id
_entity.type
_entity.pdbx_description
1 polymer ?
#
loop_
_entity_poly.entity_id
_entity_poly.type
_entity_poly.pdbx_seq_one_letter_code
_entity_poly.pdbx_strand_id
1 'polypeptide(L)'
;MTPQSDNENCLHLVHQNIQGMIGKELEIELFLNSNNIHILCITEHWLKAYNLMFNFSNHQVVSSFNRETVLRGGSLILASKLLSCKERKDIVSLSVERTVEMACVEFEYLIVVSVYRPPCSIYDTFEKNMEEVFAKLINIINLL
;
A
#
# COMPACT_ATOMS: atom_id res chain seq x y z
N MET A 1 30.45 -26.32 5.85
CA MET A 1 30.69 -24.88 6.08
C MET A 1 29.55 -24.13 5.44
N THR A 2 28.55 -23.75 6.23
CA THR A 2 27.54 -22.77 5.82
C THR A 2 28.18 -21.39 5.87
N PRO A 3 27.97 -20.51 4.88
CA PRO A 3 28.20 -19.10 5.12
C PRO A 3 27.15 -18.66 6.15
N GLN A 4 27.60 -18.22 7.33
CA GLN A 4 26.86 -17.22 8.08
C GLN A 4 26.83 -15.98 7.18
N SER A 5 25.68 -15.63 6.64
CA SER A 5 25.48 -14.36 5.95
C SER A 5 24.48 -13.55 6.76
N ASP A 6 25.01 -12.58 7.50
CA ASP A 6 24.37 -11.37 8.03
C ASP A 6 22.84 -11.37 7.94
N ASN A 7 22.15 -11.93 8.95
CA ASN A 7 20.76 -11.57 9.21
C ASN A 7 20.75 -10.16 9.84
N GLU A 8 21.07 -9.16 9.03
CA GLU A 8 20.60 -7.81 9.27
C GLU A 8 19.06 -7.88 9.28
N ASN A 9 18.42 -7.26 10.27
CA ASN A 9 16.97 -7.09 10.34
C ASN A 9 16.49 -6.25 9.14
N CYS A 10 16.43 -6.85 7.95
CA CYS A 10 16.05 -6.19 6.73
C CYS A 10 14.53 -6.19 6.58
N LEU A 11 13.96 -5.00 6.37
CA LEU A 11 12.55 -4.85 6.06
C LEU A 11 12.31 -5.19 4.58
N HIS A 12 11.59 -6.28 4.32
CA HIS A 12 11.16 -6.65 2.96
C HIS A 12 9.86 -5.94 2.59
N LEU A 13 9.97 -4.94 1.71
CA LEU A 13 8.84 -4.20 1.14
C LEU A 13 8.74 -4.53 -0.35
N VAL A 14 7.53 -4.89 -0.81
CA VAL A 14 7.25 -5.18 -2.21
C VAL A 14 6.07 -4.33 -2.70
N HIS A 15 6.12 -3.89 -3.95
CA HIS A 15 4.98 -3.29 -4.64
C HIS A 15 4.63 -4.12 -5.88
N GLN A 16 3.35 -4.48 -6.02
CA GLN A 16 2.85 -5.25 -7.15
C GLN A 16 1.51 -4.69 -7.65
N ASN A 17 1.44 -4.38 -8.94
CA ASN A 17 0.15 -4.24 -9.62
C ASN A 17 -0.37 -5.64 -9.94
N ILE A 18 -1.52 -6.01 -9.38
CA ILE A 18 -2.04 -7.38 -9.48
C ILE A 18 -3.18 -7.53 -10.49
N GLN A 19 -3.76 -6.45 -11.01
CA GLN A 19 -4.91 -6.50 -11.93
C GLN A 19 -6.04 -7.44 -11.43
N GLY A 20 -6.59 -7.12 -10.25
CA GLY A 20 -7.70 -7.83 -9.61
C GLY A 20 -7.26 -8.84 -8.57
N MET A 21 -7.82 -8.72 -7.36
CA MET A 21 -7.53 -9.58 -6.21
C MET A 21 -8.30 -10.91 -6.23
N ILE A 22 -9.53 -10.91 -6.72
CA ILE A 22 -10.45 -12.05 -6.62
C ILE A 22 -9.83 -13.29 -7.29
N GLY A 23 -9.68 -14.36 -6.51
CA GLY A 23 -9.11 -15.64 -6.94
C GLY A 23 -7.58 -15.73 -6.81
N LYS A 24 -6.90 -14.68 -6.33
CA LYS A 24 -5.44 -14.64 -6.11
C LYS A 24 -5.06 -14.64 -4.62
N GLU A 25 -6.02 -14.78 -3.72
CA GLU A 25 -5.79 -14.68 -2.28
C GLU A 25 -4.76 -15.70 -1.79
N LEU A 26 -4.90 -16.97 -2.20
CA LEU A 26 -3.96 -18.03 -1.83
C LEU A 26 -2.56 -17.80 -2.42
N GLU A 27 -2.47 -17.34 -3.68
CA GLU A 27 -1.20 -17.03 -4.33
C GLU A 27 -0.47 -15.89 -3.59
N ILE A 28 -1.20 -14.84 -3.21
CA ILE A 28 -0.67 -13.73 -2.43
C ILE A 28 -0.21 -14.20 -1.05
N GLU A 29 -0.97 -15.06 -0.37
CA GLU A 29 -0.57 -15.61 0.93
C GLU A 29 0.72 -16.44 0.84
N LEU A 30 0.84 -17.29 -0.19
CA LEU A 30 2.05 -18.06 -0.44
C LEU A 30 3.24 -17.15 -0.79
N PHE A 31 3.02 -16.10 -1.58
CA PHE A 31 4.03 -15.12 -1.95
C PHE A 31 4.55 -14.36 -0.72
N LEU A 32 3.65 -13.89 0.15
CA LEU A 32 3.97 -13.21 1.40
C LEU A 32 4.86 -14.08 2.30
N ASN A 33 4.44 -15.34 2.51
CA ASN A 33 5.12 -16.25 3.44
C ASN A 33 6.46 -16.76 2.89
N SER A 34 6.53 -17.13 1.61
CA SER A 34 7.73 -17.75 1.02
C SER A 34 8.89 -16.77 0.86
N ASN A 35 8.61 -15.47 0.80
CA ASN A 35 9.61 -14.42 0.58
C ASN A 35 9.85 -13.56 1.82
N ASN A 36 9.27 -13.94 2.97
CA ASN A 36 9.35 -13.17 4.23
C ASN A 36 9.00 -11.68 4.03
N ILE A 37 7.93 -11.41 3.27
CA ILE A 37 7.53 -10.04 2.95
C ILE A 37 6.89 -9.42 4.19
N HIS A 38 7.35 -8.24 4.58
CA HIS A 38 6.82 -7.52 5.74
C HIS A 38 5.70 -6.57 5.33
N ILE A 39 5.85 -5.91 4.18
CA ILE A 39 4.89 -4.93 3.65
C ILE A 39 4.69 -5.21 2.16
N LEU A 40 3.44 -5.38 1.74
CA LEU A 40 3.06 -5.56 0.35
C LEU A 40 2.09 -4.44 -0.06
N CYS A 41 2.56 -3.56 -0.95
CA CYS A 41 1.76 -2.56 -1.62
C CYS A 41 1.13 -3.18 -2.87
N ILE A 42 -0.19 -3.16 -2.94
CA ILE A 42 -0.97 -3.70 -4.04
C ILE A 42 -1.66 -2.55 -4.77
N THR A 43 -1.46 -2.48 -6.08
CA THR A 43 -2.23 -1.59 -6.96
C THR A 43 -3.12 -2.39 -7.89
N GLU A 44 -4.21 -1.77 -8.33
CA GLU A 44 -5.25 -2.41 -9.13
C GLU A 44 -5.86 -3.65 -8.47
N HIS A 45 -6.24 -3.55 -7.19
CA HIS A 45 -6.90 -4.66 -6.48
C HIS A 45 -8.35 -4.92 -6.94
N TRP A 46 -9.01 -3.90 -7.50
CA TRP A 46 -10.37 -3.92 -8.09
C TRP A 46 -11.53 -4.20 -7.13
N LEU A 47 -11.32 -4.05 -5.83
CA LEU A 47 -12.31 -4.33 -4.78
C LEU A 47 -13.03 -3.08 -4.32
N LYS A 48 -14.28 -3.25 -3.87
CA LYS A 48 -15.00 -2.24 -3.09
C LYS A 48 -14.68 -2.38 -1.61
N ALA A 49 -14.96 -1.34 -0.82
CA ALA A 49 -14.63 -1.32 0.61
C ALA A 49 -15.26 -2.52 1.38
N TYR A 50 -16.49 -2.89 1.05
CA TYR A 50 -17.17 -4.05 1.67
C TYR A 50 -16.59 -5.41 1.27
N ASN A 51 -15.74 -5.47 0.24
CA ASN A 51 -15.07 -6.69 -0.21
C ASN A 51 -13.67 -6.86 0.39
N LEU A 52 -13.20 -5.96 1.25
CA LEU A 52 -11.87 -6.03 1.87
C LEU A 52 -11.75 -7.06 3.00
N MET A 53 -12.69 -8.01 3.10
CA MET A 53 -12.67 -9.05 4.11
C MET A 53 -11.73 -10.20 3.72
N PHE A 54 -10.43 -9.94 3.68
CA PHE A 54 -9.41 -10.98 3.57
C PHE A 54 -8.80 -11.26 4.93
N ASN A 55 -8.60 -12.53 5.21
CA ASN A 55 -7.89 -12.96 6.41
C ASN A 55 -6.66 -13.75 6.00
N PHE A 56 -5.53 -13.05 5.88
CA PHE A 56 -4.23 -13.70 5.74
C PHE A 56 -3.72 -14.11 7.11
N SER A 57 -3.01 -15.22 7.18
CA SER A 57 -2.52 -15.78 8.46
C SER A 57 -1.64 -14.79 9.20
N ASN A 58 -0.63 -14.24 8.51
CA ASN A 58 0.43 -13.41 9.10
C ASN A 58 0.35 -11.93 8.71
N HIS A 59 -0.57 -11.56 7.82
CA HIS A 59 -0.72 -10.20 7.30
C HIS A 59 -2.13 -9.68 7.46
N GLN A 60 -2.26 -8.36 7.46
CA GLN A 60 -3.55 -7.69 7.52
C GLN A 60 -3.56 -6.48 6.59
N VAL A 61 -4.76 -6.10 6.15
CA VAL A 61 -5.00 -4.82 5.48
C VAL A 61 -4.78 -3.70 6.48
N VAL A 62 -3.85 -2.78 6.20
CA VAL A 62 -3.53 -1.65 7.09
C VAL A 62 -3.92 -0.29 6.51
N SER A 63 -4.09 -0.20 5.19
CA SER A 63 -4.65 0.98 4.52
C SER A 63 -5.15 0.63 3.14
N SER A 64 -6.19 1.30 2.66
CA SER A 64 -6.74 1.09 1.33
C SER A 64 -7.44 2.32 0.77
N PHE A 65 -7.35 2.48 -0.55
CA PHE A 65 -8.27 3.27 -1.35
C PHE A 65 -9.03 2.37 -2.33
N ASN A 66 -10.35 2.52 -2.35
CA ASN A 66 -11.26 1.79 -3.21
C ASN A 66 -12.00 2.77 -4.10
N ARG A 67 -12.15 2.45 -5.38
CA ARG A 67 -13.05 3.22 -6.25
C ARG A 67 -14.48 3.02 -5.79
N GLU A 68 -15.29 4.08 -5.81
CA GLU A 68 -16.72 4.01 -5.51
C GLU A 68 -17.54 3.87 -6.79
N THR A 69 -17.18 4.63 -7.83
CA THR A 69 -18.07 4.84 -8.98
C THR A 69 -17.73 3.96 -10.18
N VAL A 70 -16.46 3.75 -10.46
CA VAL A 70 -15.99 2.98 -11.63
C VAL A 70 -15.42 1.63 -11.21
N LEU A 71 -15.37 0.70 -12.17
CA LEU A 71 -14.73 -0.60 -12.02
C LEU A 71 -13.21 -0.48 -12.16
N ARG A 72 -12.48 -1.43 -11.55
CA ARG A 72 -11.02 -1.58 -11.62
C ARG A 72 -10.24 -0.43 -10.98
N GLY A 73 -8.93 -0.56 -10.78
CA GLY A 73 -8.13 0.37 -9.96
C GLY A 73 -8.12 0.03 -8.47
N GLY A 74 -7.83 1.02 -7.63
CA GLY A 74 -7.62 0.91 -6.20
C GLY A 74 -6.16 0.69 -5.80
N SER A 75 -5.84 1.05 -4.56
CA SER A 75 -4.54 0.81 -3.91
C SER A 75 -4.77 0.24 -2.52
N LEU A 76 -3.92 -0.66 -2.06
CA LEU A 76 -4.05 -1.41 -0.81
C LEU A 76 -2.64 -1.65 -0.23
N ILE A 77 -2.51 -1.62 1.09
CA ILE A 77 -1.29 -2.06 1.77
C ILE A 77 -1.64 -3.20 2.72
N LEU A 78 -0.95 -4.32 2.55
CA LEU A 78 -0.89 -5.41 3.50
C LEU A 78 0.40 -5.27 4.32
N ALA A 79 0.31 -5.45 5.64
CA ALA A 79 1.48 -5.49 6.50
C ALA A 79 1.46 -6.71 7.42
N SER A 80 2.63 -7.19 7.81
CA SER A 80 2.78 -8.23 8.82
C SER A 80 2.08 -7.80 10.11
N LYS A 81 1.34 -8.72 10.72
CA LYS A 81 0.65 -8.50 12.01
C LYS A 81 1.63 -8.25 13.17
N LEU A 82 2.92 -8.52 12.97
CA LEU A 82 3.98 -8.22 13.95
C LEU A 82 4.42 -6.75 13.93
N LEU A 83 4.09 -5.99 12.87
CA LEU A 83 4.45 -4.58 12.76
C LEU A 83 3.34 -3.69 13.31
N SER A 84 3.71 -2.79 14.23
CA SER A 84 2.83 -1.71 14.68
C SER A 84 2.82 -0.59 13.65
N CYS A 85 1.63 -0.11 13.29
CA CYS A 85 1.47 0.95 12.32
C CYS A 85 0.12 1.66 12.45
N LYS A 86 0.01 2.82 11.80
CA LYS A 86 -1.20 3.63 11.76
C LYS A 86 -1.50 4.07 10.34
N GLU A 87 -2.75 3.92 9.92
CA GLU A 87 -3.20 4.47 8.65
C GLU A 87 -3.12 6.01 8.65
N ARG A 88 -2.58 6.56 7.57
CA ARG A 88 -2.52 8.00 7.31
C ARG A 88 -3.69 8.47 6.48
N LYS A 89 -4.87 8.50 7.11
CA LYS A 89 -6.14 8.90 6.48
C LYS A 89 -6.11 10.29 5.86
N ASP A 90 -5.31 11.20 6.42
CA ASP A 90 -5.08 12.55 5.88
C ASP A 90 -4.34 12.56 4.54
N ILE A 91 -3.57 11.51 4.23
CA ILE A 91 -2.96 11.28 2.92
C ILE A 91 -3.91 10.49 2.03
N VAL A 92 -4.54 9.43 2.55
CA VAL A 92 -5.50 8.61 1.78
C VAL A 92 -6.66 9.46 1.25
N SER A 93 -7.13 10.45 2.02
CA SER A 93 -8.19 11.39 1.61
C SER A 93 -7.82 12.30 0.44
N LEU A 94 -6.54 12.40 0.08
CA LEU A 94 -6.07 13.11 -1.12
C LEU A 94 -6.15 12.26 -2.39
N SER A 95 -6.52 10.98 -2.25
CA SER A 95 -6.78 10.12 -3.39
C SER A 95 -7.97 10.63 -4.19
N VAL A 96 -7.82 10.66 -5.49
CA VAL A 96 -8.86 11.03 -6.44
C VAL A 96 -9.00 9.89 -7.43
N GLU A 97 -10.18 9.27 -7.43
CA GLU A 97 -10.53 8.19 -8.35
C GLU A 97 -10.19 8.59 -9.80
N ARG A 98 -9.54 7.68 -10.54
CA ARG A 98 -9.06 7.89 -11.92
C ARG A 98 -7.94 8.92 -12.10
N THR A 99 -7.42 9.51 -11.03
CA THR A 99 -6.31 10.47 -11.10
C THR A 99 -5.08 9.98 -10.35
N VAL A 100 -5.25 9.73 -9.04
CA VAL A 100 -4.20 9.27 -8.13
C VAL A 100 -4.86 8.49 -7.00
N GLU A 101 -4.53 7.21 -6.88
CA GLU A 101 -5.22 6.28 -5.99
C GLU A 101 -4.22 5.74 -5.00
N MET A 102 -4.36 6.11 -3.73
CA MET A 102 -3.30 5.94 -2.74
C MET A 102 -3.78 5.25 -1.47
N ALA A 103 -2.97 4.33 -0.97
CA ALA A 103 -3.05 3.84 0.39
C ALA A 103 -1.80 4.34 1.14
N CYS A 104 -1.93 4.68 2.42
CA CYS A 104 -0.83 5.28 3.17
C CYS A 104 -0.82 4.80 4.62
N VAL A 105 0.34 4.37 5.09
CA VAL A 105 0.55 3.87 6.44
C VAL A 105 1.86 4.39 7.01
N GLU A 106 1.86 4.71 8.30
CA GLU A 106 3.00 5.15 9.07
C GLU A 106 3.40 4.09 10.10
N PHE A 107 4.67 3.72 10.07
CA PHE A 107 5.39 2.91 11.05
C PHE A 107 6.33 3.83 11.86
N GLU A 108 6.99 3.31 12.89
CA GLU A 108 7.85 4.09 13.79
C GLU A 108 8.95 4.91 13.07
N TYR A 109 9.58 4.34 12.03
CA TYR A 109 10.68 4.97 11.30
C TYR A 109 10.45 5.01 9.77
N LEU A 110 9.24 4.73 9.31
CA LEU A 110 8.93 4.61 7.89
C LEU A 110 7.49 5.00 7.58
N ILE A 111 7.29 5.82 6.57
CA ILE A 111 5.97 6.05 5.97
C ILE A 111 5.95 5.40 4.59
N VAL A 112 4.93 4.58 4.33
CA VAL A 112 4.75 3.91 3.04
C VAL A 112 3.50 4.47 2.36
N VAL A 113 3.69 5.02 1.17
CA VAL A 113 2.60 5.48 0.28
C VAL A 113 2.57 4.56 -0.95
N SER A 114 1.51 3.77 -1.08
CA SER A 114 1.27 2.92 -2.26
C SER A 114 0.45 3.71 -3.27
N VAL A 115 1.05 4.10 -4.39
CA VAL A 115 0.44 5.01 -5.38
C VAL A 115 0.13 4.26 -6.67
N TYR A 116 -1.13 4.35 -7.11
CA TYR A 116 -1.53 4.00 -8.46
C TYR A 116 -1.94 5.26 -9.23
N ARG A 117 -1.30 5.50 -10.37
CA ARG A 117 -1.70 6.51 -11.36
C ARG A 117 -2.38 5.79 -12.53
N PRO A 118 -3.70 5.89 -12.69
CA PRO A 118 -4.42 5.28 -13.79
C PRO A 118 -3.92 5.78 -15.16
N PRO A 119 -3.92 4.94 -16.20
CA PRO A 119 -3.63 5.38 -17.55
C PRO A 119 -4.66 6.46 -17.95
N CYS A 120 -4.19 7.46 -18.69
CA CYS A 120 -4.98 8.62 -19.14
C CYS A 120 -5.37 9.64 -18.05
N SER A 121 -4.80 9.60 -16.84
CA SER A 121 -4.96 10.70 -15.88
C SER A 121 -4.22 11.95 -16.34
N ILE A 122 -4.84 13.13 -16.13
CA ILE A 122 -4.22 14.43 -16.38
C ILE A 122 -3.02 14.58 -15.44
N TYR A 123 -1.83 14.73 -16.02
CA TYR A 123 -0.58 14.78 -15.25
C TYR A 123 -0.55 15.93 -14.25
N ASP A 124 -0.93 17.14 -14.67
CA ASP A 124 -0.92 18.32 -13.79
C ASP A 124 -1.77 18.14 -12.53
N THR A 125 -2.88 17.42 -12.63
CA THR A 125 -3.71 17.12 -11.46
C THR A 125 -3.00 16.11 -10.56
N PHE A 126 -2.46 15.03 -11.13
CA PHE A 126 -1.67 14.06 -10.39
C PHE A 126 -0.48 14.72 -9.66
N GLU A 127 0.26 15.59 -10.35
CA GLU A 127 1.41 16.30 -9.81
C GLU A 127 1.02 17.18 -8.62
N LYS A 128 -0.02 18.01 -8.76
CA LYS A 128 -0.53 18.85 -7.65
C LYS A 128 -0.97 18.03 -6.43
N ASN A 129 -1.65 16.91 -6.65
CA ASN A 129 -2.02 16.01 -5.55
C ASN A 129 -0.77 15.44 -4.84
N MET A 130 0.25 15.05 -5.61
CA MET A 130 1.51 14.54 -5.03
C MET A 130 2.29 15.63 -4.30
N GLU A 131 2.30 16.87 -4.78
CA GLU A 131 2.87 18.02 -4.04
C GLU A 131 2.19 18.20 -2.68
N GLU A 132 0.86 18.10 -2.62
CA GLU A 132 0.13 18.18 -1.35
C GLU A 132 0.46 16.99 -0.42
N VAL A 133 0.60 15.77 -0.96
CA VAL A 133 1.07 14.61 -0.20
C VAL A 133 2.44 14.90 0.40
N PHE A 134 3.41 15.34 -0.39
CA PHE A 134 4.77 15.62 0.09
C PHE A 134 4.78 16.75 1.12
N ALA A 135 4.00 17.81 0.95
CA ALA A 135 3.88 18.89 1.92
C ALA A 135 3.38 18.37 3.29
N LYS A 136 2.37 17.48 3.30
CA LYS A 136 1.86 16.86 4.54
C LYS A 136 2.86 15.91 5.18
N LEU A 137 3.72 15.24 4.40
CA LEU A 137 4.74 14.34 4.92
C LEU A 137 5.96 15.10 5.49
N ILE A 138 6.43 16.15 4.81
CA ILE A 138 7.59 16.95 5.23
C ILE A 138 7.31 17.72 6.53
N ASN A 139 6.09 18.23 6.71
CA ASN A 139 5.71 18.94 7.93
C ASN A 139 5.85 18.08 9.20
N ILE A 140 5.89 16.75 9.08
CA ILE A 140 6.11 15.83 10.20
C ILE A 140 7.60 15.69 10.51
N ILE A 141 8.46 15.63 9.49
CA ILE A 141 9.91 15.53 9.67
C ILE A 141 10.46 16.78 10.39
N ASN A 142 9.88 17.96 10.15
CA ASN A 142 10.30 19.20 10.81
C ASN A 142 9.76 19.37 12.25
N LEU A 143 8.92 18.44 12.74
CA LEU A 143 8.35 18.45 14.09
C LEU A 143 8.97 17.37 15.00
N LEU A 144 9.85 16.52 14.47
CA LEU A 144 10.66 15.53 15.20
C LEU A 144 12.10 16.05 15.35
#